data_AF-A0A1Y5GI74-F1
#
_entry.id   AF-A0A1Y5GI74-F1
#
_cell.length_a   1.000
_cell.length_b   1.000
_cell.length_c   1.000
_cell.angle_alpha   90.00
_cell.angle_beta   90.00
_cell.angle_gamma   90.00
#
_symmetry.space_group_name_H-M   'P 1'
#
loop_
_entity.id
_entity.type
_entity.pdbx_description
1 polymer ?
#
loop_
_entity_poly.entity_id
_entity_poly.type
_entity_poly.pdbx_seq_one_letter_code
_entity_poly.pdbx_strand_id
1 'polypeptide(L)'
;MIDELNKYWGGHLDGCEALAHELKNTFNERWVRFHALPDSKRYPSTENEYQEIFSRHNSVLNELNRSADDLLVILPEYKESKIPGKLESELEKVFPVYEYWRTLDQFEECGVYWHLHVARVSSGSGKLNKLFRLVANDEVANILIVVLAGNSVYHPYDGGADIILPSIKIRDELKLKIVQWLSKHPEGY
;
A
#
# COMPACT_ATOMS: atom_id res chain seq x y z
N MET A 1 11.48 4.60 -13.12
CA MET A 1 10.12 4.38 -12.55
C MET A 1 9.40 5.69 -12.19
N ILE A 2 10.18 6.73 -11.86
CA ILE A 2 9.70 8.02 -11.35
C ILE A 2 8.72 8.73 -12.29
N ASP A 3 9.00 8.82 -13.59
CA ASP A 3 8.13 9.56 -14.51
C ASP A 3 6.72 8.97 -14.62
N GLU A 4 6.60 7.64 -14.64
CA GLU A 4 5.32 6.94 -14.63
C GLU A 4 4.56 7.23 -13.33
N LEU A 5 5.25 7.16 -12.20
CA LEU A 5 4.66 7.45 -10.89
C LEU A 5 4.20 8.89 -10.79
N ASN A 6 5.01 9.87 -11.22
CA ASN A 6 4.65 11.28 -11.22
C ASN A 6 3.43 11.55 -12.10
N LYS A 7 3.41 10.98 -13.32
CA LYS A 7 2.28 11.10 -14.23
C LYS A 7 1.02 10.49 -13.64
N TYR A 8 1.13 9.31 -13.02
CA TYR A 8 0.02 8.67 -12.36
C TYR A 8 -0.52 9.51 -11.20
N TRP A 9 0.38 9.91 -10.29
CA TRP A 9 0.04 10.63 -9.06
C TRP A 9 -0.62 11.97 -9.36
N GLY A 10 0.02 12.81 -10.19
CA GLY A 10 -0.54 14.10 -10.60
C GLY A 10 -1.80 14.01 -11.46
N GLY A 11 -2.10 12.86 -12.07
CA GLY A 11 -3.31 12.66 -12.86
C GLY A 11 -4.51 12.13 -12.07
N HIS A 12 -4.29 11.38 -10.99
CA HIS A 12 -5.35 10.62 -10.30
C HIS A 12 -5.48 10.93 -8.81
N LEU A 13 -4.44 11.51 -8.22
CA LEU A 13 -4.32 11.81 -6.79
C LEU A 13 -3.78 13.24 -6.57
N ASP A 14 -4.06 14.14 -7.52
CA ASP A 14 -3.58 15.52 -7.47
C ASP A 14 -4.00 16.23 -6.19
N GLY A 15 -3.11 17.06 -5.66
CA GLY A 15 -3.31 17.79 -4.40
C GLY A 15 -3.27 16.93 -3.13
N CYS A 16 -2.95 15.63 -3.21
CA CYS A 16 -2.75 14.77 -2.05
C CYS A 16 -1.30 14.28 -1.98
N GLU A 17 -0.68 14.40 -0.81
CA GLU A 17 0.64 13.81 -0.59
C GLU A 17 0.56 12.27 -0.49
N ALA A 18 1.68 11.60 -0.72
CA ALA A 18 1.78 10.14 -0.65
C ALA A 18 1.83 9.62 0.80
N LEU A 19 0.85 10.05 1.58
CA LEU A 19 0.64 9.69 2.98
C LEU A 19 -0.57 8.77 3.05
N ALA A 20 -0.32 7.51 3.35
CA ALA A 20 -1.32 6.48 3.24
C ALA A 20 -2.55 6.73 4.13
N HIS A 21 -2.33 7.31 5.31
CA HIS A 21 -3.39 7.64 6.26
C HIS A 21 -4.28 8.81 5.82
N GLU A 22 -3.80 9.69 4.92
CA GLU A 22 -4.57 10.81 4.38
C GLU A 22 -5.46 10.40 3.20
N LEU A 23 -5.01 9.43 2.40
CA LEU A 23 -5.69 9.01 1.17
C LEU A 23 -7.17 8.65 1.40
N LYS A 24 -7.49 7.95 2.50
CA LYS A 24 -8.88 7.57 2.83
C LYS A 24 -9.76 8.77 3.20
N ASN A 25 -9.18 9.85 3.70
CA ASN A 25 -9.91 11.07 4.07
C ASN A 25 -10.18 11.89 2.79
N THR A 26 -9.16 12.05 1.95
CA THR A 26 -9.26 12.83 0.70
C THR A 26 -10.13 12.13 -0.35
N PHE A 27 -10.03 10.80 -0.47
CA PHE A 27 -10.71 10.02 -1.50
C PHE A 27 -11.79 9.08 -0.93
N ASN A 28 -12.45 9.50 0.16
CA ASN A 28 -13.42 8.69 0.91
C ASN A 28 -14.47 7.99 0.03
N GLU A 29 -15.02 8.70 -0.97
CA GLU A 29 -16.06 8.14 -1.85
C GLU A 29 -15.57 6.97 -2.72
N ARG A 30 -14.27 6.88 -2.98
CA ARG A 30 -13.65 5.82 -3.77
C ARG A 30 -12.74 4.91 -2.95
N TRP A 31 -12.78 5.06 -1.63
CA TRP A 31 -12.03 4.25 -0.68
C TRP A 31 -12.82 3.01 -0.26
N VAL A 32 -12.09 1.93 0.02
CA VAL A 32 -12.59 0.71 0.67
C VAL A 32 -11.49 0.06 1.51
N ARG A 33 -11.90 -0.61 2.58
CA ARG A 33 -11.05 -1.38 3.48
C ARG A 33 -11.40 -2.86 3.47
N PHE A 34 -10.36 -3.71 3.47
CA PHE A 34 -10.50 -5.16 3.67
C PHE A 34 -9.58 -5.66 4.79
N HIS A 35 -10.08 -6.59 5.61
CA HIS A 35 -9.30 -7.23 6.68
C HIS A 35 -8.47 -8.40 6.16
N ALA A 36 -7.21 -8.46 6.62
CA ALA A 36 -6.25 -9.49 6.21
C ALA A 36 -6.49 -10.84 6.92
N LEU A 37 -7.22 -10.85 8.03
CA LEU A 37 -7.60 -12.07 8.77
C LEU A 37 -9.10 -12.10 9.10
N PRO A 38 -9.66 -13.30 9.39
CA PRO A 38 -11.02 -13.43 9.89
C PRO A 38 -11.27 -12.61 11.16
N ASP A 39 -12.54 -12.25 11.37
CA ASP A 39 -13.02 -11.53 12.55
C ASP A 39 -12.26 -10.24 12.89
N SER A 40 -11.64 -9.62 11.87
CA SER A 40 -10.83 -8.40 12.01
C SER A 40 -9.63 -8.59 12.95
N LYS A 41 -9.13 -9.83 13.07
CA LYS A 41 -7.90 -10.10 13.82
C LYS A 41 -6.75 -9.28 13.22
N ARG A 42 -6.02 -8.58 14.09
CA ARG A 42 -4.98 -7.63 13.67
C ARG A 42 -3.66 -8.32 13.31
N TYR A 43 -3.12 -9.11 14.24
CA TYR A 43 -1.80 -9.71 14.11
C TYR A 43 -1.87 -11.23 13.90
N PRO A 44 -1.07 -11.81 13.00
CA PRO A 44 -0.92 -13.26 12.89
C PRO A 44 -0.18 -13.82 14.12
N SER A 45 -0.52 -15.04 14.49
CA SER A 45 0.06 -15.83 15.58
C SER A 45 0.57 -17.19 15.09
N THR A 46 0.26 -17.57 13.85
CA THR A 46 0.65 -18.85 13.25
C THR A 46 1.04 -18.67 11.78
N GLU A 47 1.82 -19.60 11.23
CA GLU A 47 2.17 -19.60 9.81
C GLU A 47 0.97 -19.74 8.87
N ASN A 48 -0.09 -20.45 9.29
CA ASN A 48 -1.33 -20.53 8.51
C ASN A 48 -2.02 -19.17 8.39
N GLU A 49 -1.97 -18.35 9.44
CA GLU A 49 -2.52 -16.99 9.39
C GLU A 49 -1.70 -16.09 8.47
N TYR A 50 -0.36 -16.25 8.41
CA TYR A 50 0.42 -15.55 7.37
C TYR A 50 0.04 -15.99 5.95
N GLN A 51 -0.20 -17.29 5.71
CA GLN A 51 -0.68 -17.74 4.40
C GLN A 51 -2.04 -17.15 4.03
N GLU A 52 -2.95 -17.01 5.00
CA GLU A 52 -4.23 -16.33 4.81
C GLU A 52 -4.03 -14.85 4.45
N ILE A 53 -3.19 -14.13 5.19
CA ILE A 53 -2.83 -12.72 4.91
C ILE A 53 -2.30 -12.59 3.48
N PHE A 54 -1.34 -13.42 3.09
CA PHE A 54 -0.76 -13.39 1.75
C PHE A 54 -1.82 -13.68 0.69
N SER A 55 -2.65 -14.70 0.91
CA SER A 55 -3.73 -15.08 0.00
C SER A 55 -4.70 -13.92 -0.22
N ARG A 56 -5.14 -13.23 0.84
CA ARG A 56 -6.08 -12.11 0.74
C ARG A 56 -5.48 -10.90 0.05
N HIS A 57 -4.27 -10.48 0.43
CA HIS A 57 -3.62 -9.33 -0.22
C HIS A 57 -3.42 -9.57 -1.72
N ASN A 58 -2.89 -10.74 -2.09
CA ASN A 58 -2.68 -11.08 -3.51
C ASN A 58 -4.01 -11.21 -4.26
N SER A 59 -5.07 -11.74 -3.64
CA SER A 59 -6.39 -11.83 -4.26
C SER A 59 -6.96 -10.45 -4.60
N VAL A 60 -6.85 -9.49 -3.68
CA VAL A 60 -7.29 -8.11 -3.97
C VAL A 60 -6.41 -7.49 -5.06
N LEU A 61 -5.09 -7.60 -4.97
CA LEU A 61 -4.18 -7.07 -6.00
C LEU A 61 -4.44 -7.66 -7.39
N ASN A 62 -4.76 -8.96 -7.50
CA ASN A 62 -5.11 -9.61 -8.76
C ASN A 62 -6.42 -9.06 -9.36
N GLU A 63 -7.41 -8.73 -8.52
CA GLU A 63 -8.64 -8.08 -8.99
C GLU A 63 -8.38 -6.66 -9.51
N LEU A 64 -7.46 -5.93 -8.88
CA LEU A 64 -7.04 -4.59 -9.30
C LEU A 64 -6.16 -4.62 -10.56
N ASN A 65 -5.33 -5.66 -10.73
CA ASN A 65 -4.30 -5.76 -11.76
C ASN A 65 -4.58 -6.91 -12.76
N ARG A 66 -5.69 -6.83 -13.50
CA ARG A 66 -6.09 -7.91 -14.42
C ARG A 66 -5.14 -8.14 -15.59
N SER A 67 -4.32 -7.16 -15.96
CA SER A 67 -3.29 -7.30 -16.98
C SER A 67 -2.05 -8.04 -16.48
N ALA A 68 -1.94 -8.29 -15.17
CA ALA A 68 -0.75 -8.85 -14.52
C ALA A 68 0.53 -8.05 -14.76
N ASP A 69 0.39 -6.74 -15.02
CA ASP A 69 1.54 -5.84 -15.21
C ASP A 69 2.35 -5.69 -13.92
N ASP A 70 3.57 -5.19 -14.06
CA ASP A 70 4.37 -4.84 -12.89
C ASP A 70 3.70 -3.73 -12.06
N LEU A 71 3.87 -3.85 -10.74
CA LEU A 71 3.41 -2.89 -9.75
C LEU A 71 4.56 -1.95 -9.36
N LEU A 72 4.21 -0.73 -8.97
CA LEU A 72 5.16 0.17 -8.30
C LEU A 72 4.90 0.16 -6.79
N VAL A 73 5.95 0.00 -5.99
CA VAL A 73 5.87 0.03 -4.53
C VAL A 73 6.60 1.26 -4.04
N ILE A 74 5.90 2.13 -3.33
CA ILE A 74 6.46 3.28 -2.62
C ILE A 74 6.92 2.79 -1.24
N LEU A 75 8.20 3.00 -0.96
CA LEU A 75 8.93 2.51 0.19
C LEU A 75 9.40 3.72 1.01
N PRO A 76 8.86 3.94 2.22
CA PRO A 76 9.27 5.05 3.06
C PRO A 76 10.59 4.74 3.79
N GLU A 77 11.40 5.78 3.94
CA GLU A 77 12.56 5.86 4.82
C GLU A 77 12.33 7.03 5.79
N TYR A 78 12.45 6.77 7.09
CA TYR A 78 12.26 7.77 8.14
C TYR A 78 13.61 8.21 8.70
N LYS A 79 13.93 9.50 8.64
CA LYS A 79 15.23 10.02 9.10
C LYS A 79 15.16 11.38 9.75
N GLU A 80 16.07 11.62 10.68
CA GLU A 80 16.33 12.96 11.25
C GLU A 80 17.24 13.82 10.35
N SER A 81 17.03 13.77 9.03
CA SER A 81 17.84 14.51 8.05
C SER A 81 17.03 14.81 6.80
N LYS A 82 17.24 15.97 6.18
CA LYS A 82 16.65 16.31 4.87
C LYS A 82 17.25 15.51 3.71
N ILE A 83 18.36 14.82 3.95
CA ILE A 83 19.10 14.10 2.90
C ILE A 83 18.65 12.63 2.90
N PRO A 84 18.05 12.15 1.79
CA PRO A 84 17.65 10.76 1.67
C PRO A 84 18.87 9.85 1.80
N GLY A 85 18.69 8.72 2.49
CA GLY A 85 19.72 7.72 2.67
C GLY A 85 19.35 6.44 1.94
N LYS A 86 19.28 5.36 2.70
CA LYS A 86 18.96 4.02 2.23
C LYS A 86 17.77 3.51 3.02
N LEU A 87 17.00 2.65 2.37
CA LEU A 87 15.92 1.91 3.04
C LEU A 87 16.47 1.11 4.23
N GLU A 88 15.61 0.85 5.20
CA GLU A 88 15.90 -0.08 6.29
C GLU A 88 16.32 -1.45 5.76
N SER A 89 17.16 -2.15 6.52
CA SER A 89 17.86 -3.33 6.02
C SER A 89 16.93 -4.45 5.54
N GLU A 90 15.76 -4.64 6.16
CA GLU A 90 14.78 -5.64 5.71
C GLU A 90 14.05 -5.23 4.42
N LEU A 91 13.69 -3.95 4.25
CA LEU A 91 13.10 -3.46 3.00
C LEU A 91 14.10 -3.51 1.85
N GLU A 92 15.36 -3.13 2.09
CA GLU A 92 16.43 -3.21 1.09
C GLU A 92 16.70 -4.66 0.66
N LYS A 93 16.59 -5.65 1.57
CA LYS A 93 16.70 -7.07 1.22
C LYS A 93 15.55 -7.54 0.31
N VAL A 94 14.33 -7.04 0.52
CA VAL A 94 13.17 -7.39 -0.32
C VAL A 94 13.25 -6.66 -1.68
N PHE A 95 13.65 -5.38 -1.65
CA PHE A 95 13.75 -4.48 -2.79
C PHE A 95 15.17 -3.91 -2.90
N PRO A 96 16.13 -4.67 -3.46
CA PRO A 96 17.53 -4.21 -3.58
C PRO A 96 17.74 -3.18 -4.69
N VAL A 97 16.73 -2.95 -5.54
CA VAL A 97 16.74 -1.98 -6.63
C VAL A 97 15.55 -1.06 -6.44
N TYR A 98 15.84 0.20 -6.12
CA TYR A 98 14.87 1.27 -5.89
C TYR A 98 15.46 2.61 -6.35
N GLU A 99 14.58 3.57 -6.63
CA GLU A 99 14.93 4.95 -6.97
C GLU A 99 14.33 5.88 -5.91
N TYR A 100 15.07 6.90 -5.47
CA TYR A 100 14.51 7.97 -4.65
C TYR A 100 13.46 8.74 -5.45
N TRP A 101 12.30 9.01 -4.83
CA TRP A 101 11.22 9.76 -5.45
C TRP A 101 11.12 11.19 -4.91
N ARG A 102 10.80 11.35 -3.63
CA ARG A 102 10.66 12.67 -3.00
C ARG A 102 10.70 12.59 -1.48
N THR A 103 10.99 13.73 -0.85
CA THR A 103 10.80 13.93 0.59
C THR A 103 9.44 14.55 0.85
N LEU A 104 8.78 14.10 1.92
CA LEU A 104 7.61 14.78 2.49
C LEU A 104 8.06 15.57 3.73
N ASP A 105 7.78 16.88 3.73
CA ASP A 105 8.20 17.81 4.79
C ASP A 105 7.16 17.97 5.91
N GLN A 106 6.14 17.10 5.99
CA GLN A 106 5.06 17.21 6.98
C GLN A 106 5.51 17.15 8.44
N PHE A 107 6.67 16.55 8.72
CA PHE A 107 7.18 16.36 10.07
C PHE A 107 8.49 17.14 10.32
N GLU A 108 8.77 18.17 9.51
CA GLU A 108 9.97 19.02 9.67
C GLU A 108 10.05 19.64 11.07
N GLU A 109 8.93 20.05 11.65
CA GLU A 109 8.88 20.61 13.02
C GLU A 109 9.30 19.58 14.08
N CYS A 110 9.10 18.29 13.81
CA CYS A 110 9.56 17.19 14.66
C CYS A 110 11.00 16.75 14.33
N GLY A 111 11.63 17.36 13.33
CA GLY A 111 12.96 17.00 12.86
C GLY A 111 13.02 15.68 12.10
N VAL A 112 11.88 15.06 11.76
CA VAL A 112 11.80 13.76 11.06
C VAL A 112 11.31 13.99 9.63
N TYR A 113 12.00 13.39 8.67
CA TYR A 113 11.71 13.48 7.25
C TYR A 113 11.33 12.11 6.71
N TRP A 114 10.35 12.09 5.82
CA TRP A 114 9.90 10.89 5.15
C TRP A 114 10.43 10.93 3.73
N HIS A 115 11.49 10.16 3.46
CA HIS A 115 12.02 9.99 2.12
C HIS A 115 11.33 8.81 1.46
N LEU A 116 10.59 9.09 0.40
CA LEU A 116 9.90 8.07 -0.37
C LEU A 116 10.80 7.58 -1.49
N HIS A 117 10.97 6.28 -1.56
CA HIS A 117 11.64 5.57 -2.65
C HIS A 117 10.60 4.76 -3.43
N VAL A 118 10.92 4.37 -4.65
CA VAL A 118 10.06 3.50 -5.46
C VAL A 118 10.83 2.29 -5.96
N ALA A 119 10.20 1.13 -5.89
CA ALA A 119 10.66 -0.10 -6.51
C ALA A 119 9.59 -0.65 -7.47
N ARG A 120 10.02 -1.44 -8.45
CA ARG A 120 9.13 -2.19 -9.34
C ARG A 120 9.12 -3.66 -8.95
N VAL A 121 7.95 -4.27 -8.98
CA VAL A 121 7.77 -5.67 -8.64
C VAL A 121 6.73 -6.31 -9.53
N SER A 122 7.03 -7.50 -10.05
CA SER A 122 6.07 -8.26 -10.84
C SER A 122 4.91 -8.73 -9.97
N SER A 123 3.70 -8.66 -10.54
CA SER A 123 2.49 -9.15 -9.90
C SER A 123 2.64 -10.62 -9.49
N GLY A 124 2.14 -10.97 -8.30
CA GLY A 124 2.25 -12.34 -7.75
C GLY A 124 3.66 -12.76 -7.34
N SER A 125 4.66 -11.86 -7.37
CA SER A 125 6.01 -12.17 -6.90
C SER A 125 6.02 -12.51 -5.41
N GLY A 126 6.82 -13.52 -5.03
CA GLY A 126 7.07 -13.84 -3.61
C GLY A 126 7.69 -12.67 -2.81
N LYS A 127 8.21 -11.63 -3.47
CA LYS A 127 8.64 -10.39 -2.81
C LYS A 127 7.48 -9.67 -2.12
N LEU A 128 6.27 -9.69 -2.70
CA LEU A 128 5.09 -9.10 -2.08
C LEU A 128 4.73 -9.83 -0.79
N ASN A 129 4.83 -11.17 -0.74
CA ASN A 129 4.58 -11.92 0.49
C ASN A 129 5.60 -11.58 1.60
N LYS A 130 6.87 -11.35 1.24
CA LYS A 130 7.88 -10.87 2.19
C LYS A 130 7.51 -9.47 2.72
N LEU A 131 7.10 -8.56 1.84
CA LEU A 131 6.62 -7.23 2.22
C LEU A 131 5.39 -7.31 3.14
N PHE A 132 4.39 -8.11 2.81
CA PHE A 132 3.18 -8.27 3.64
C PHE A 132 3.49 -8.86 5.00
N ARG A 133 4.52 -9.71 5.12
CA ARG A 133 4.99 -10.18 6.43
C ARG A 133 5.55 -9.03 7.26
N LEU A 134 6.44 -8.21 6.70
CA LEU A 134 6.99 -7.05 7.40
C LEU A 134 5.88 -6.10 7.86
N VAL A 135 4.89 -5.85 7.01
CA VAL A 135 3.72 -5.02 7.35
C VAL A 135 2.88 -5.67 8.46
N ALA A 136 2.58 -6.96 8.36
CA ALA A 136 1.77 -7.67 9.35
C ALA A 136 2.43 -7.74 10.74
N ASN A 137 3.75 -7.58 10.80
CA ASN A 137 4.54 -7.56 12.02
C ASN A 137 4.78 -6.14 12.57
N ASP A 138 4.23 -5.11 11.93
CA ASP A 138 4.49 -3.71 12.25
C ASP A 138 6.00 -3.35 12.16
N GLU A 139 6.76 -4.08 11.33
CA GLU A 139 8.18 -3.80 11.06
C GLU A 139 8.34 -2.67 10.05
N VAL A 140 7.34 -2.47 9.17
CA VAL A 140 7.32 -1.40 8.17
C VAL A 140 5.91 -0.82 8.05
N ALA A 141 5.82 0.50 7.89
CA ALA A 141 4.57 1.24 7.80
C ALA A 141 4.55 2.18 6.58
N ASN A 142 3.40 2.77 6.27
CA ASN A 142 3.19 3.71 5.16
C ASN A 142 3.61 3.21 3.77
N ILE A 143 3.50 1.89 3.56
CA ILE A 143 3.71 1.27 2.25
C ILE A 143 2.53 1.62 1.34
N LEU A 144 2.82 2.02 0.10
CA LEU A 144 1.81 2.17 -0.95
C LEU A 144 2.20 1.32 -2.16
N ILE A 145 1.24 0.60 -2.73
CA ILE A 145 1.40 -0.16 -3.96
C ILE A 145 0.50 0.47 -5.01
N VAL A 146 1.11 1.02 -6.06
CA VAL A 146 0.42 1.66 -7.17
C VAL A 146 0.19 0.63 -8.27
N VAL A 147 -1.09 0.41 -8.58
CA VAL A 147 -1.55 -0.49 -9.63
C VAL A 147 -1.93 0.35 -10.85
N LEU A 148 -0.94 0.61 -11.72
CA LEU A 148 -1.11 1.51 -12.87
C LEU A 148 -2.24 1.07 -13.80
N ALA A 149 -2.28 -0.21 -14.18
CA ALA A 149 -3.32 -0.74 -15.08
C ALA A 149 -4.73 -0.67 -14.48
N GLY A 150 -4.83 -0.75 -13.15
CA GLY A 150 -6.09 -0.70 -12.41
C GLY A 150 -6.50 0.70 -11.94
N ASN A 151 -5.69 1.73 -12.23
CA ASN A 151 -5.83 3.08 -11.68
C ASN A 151 -6.17 3.09 -10.17
N SER A 152 -5.44 2.28 -9.41
CA SER A 152 -5.72 2.08 -7.98
C SER A 152 -4.45 2.22 -7.14
N VAL A 153 -4.62 2.64 -5.89
CA VAL A 153 -3.55 2.62 -4.89
C VAL A 153 -3.96 1.72 -3.74
N TYR A 154 -3.05 0.85 -3.33
CA TYR A 154 -3.24 -0.17 -2.32
C TYR A 154 -2.29 0.07 -1.16
N HIS A 155 -2.84 0.27 0.03
CA HIS A 155 -2.09 0.51 1.26
C HIS A 155 -2.27 -0.68 2.22
N PRO A 156 -1.33 -1.63 2.30
CA PRO A 156 -1.37 -2.65 3.33
C PRO A 156 -0.96 -2.04 4.69
N TYR A 157 -1.61 -2.49 5.75
CA TYR A 157 -1.26 -2.21 7.14
C TYR A 157 -1.44 -3.47 8.01
N ASP A 158 -1.01 -3.41 9.26
CA ASP A 158 -1.01 -4.52 10.22
C ASP A 158 -2.45 -4.92 10.62
N GLY A 159 -3.17 -5.62 9.73
CA GLY A 159 -4.54 -6.08 9.94
C GLY A 159 -5.44 -6.00 8.70
N GLY A 160 -4.97 -5.40 7.61
CA GLY A 160 -5.79 -5.21 6.42
C GLY A 160 -5.13 -4.37 5.34
N ALA A 161 -5.95 -3.82 4.46
CA ALA A 161 -5.52 -2.83 3.50
C ALA A 161 -6.62 -1.80 3.23
N ASP A 162 -6.17 -0.58 2.99
CA ASP A 162 -6.98 0.51 2.46
C ASP A 162 -6.69 0.64 0.96
N ILE A 163 -7.73 0.82 0.14
CA ILE A 163 -7.61 0.88 -1.31
C ILE A 163 -8.35 2.10 -1.83
N ILE A 164 -7.68 2.88 -2.68
CA ILE A 164 -8.29 3.95 -3.47
C ILE A 164 -8.52 3.43 -4.88
N LEU A 165 -9.78 3.45 -5.32
CA LEU A 165 -10.21 2.94 -6.63
C LEU A 165 -10.47 4.09 -7.61
N PRO A 166 -10.49 3.85 -8.93
CA PRO A 166 -10.69 4.91 -9.93
C PRO A 166 -12.07 5.57 -9.89
N SER A 167 -13.10 4.91 -9.35
CA SER A 167 -14.44 5.48 -9.21
C SER A 167 -15.26 4.80 -8.10
N ILE A 168 -16.33 5.48 -7.68
CA ILE A 168 -17.37 4.97 -6.76
C ILE A 168 -17.89 3.62 -7.25
N LYS A 169 -18.21 3.53 -8.55
CA LYS A 169 -18.73 2.31 -9.19
C LYS A 169 -17.75 1.14 -9.06
N ILE A 170 -16.48 1.34 -9.39
CA ILE A 170 -15.46 0.27 -9.29
C ILE A 170 -15.22 -0.14 -7.84
N ARG A 171 -15.25 0.82 -6.91
CA ARG A 171 -15.20 0.57 -5.46
C ARG A 171 -16.36 -0.33 -5.01
N ASP A 172 -17.59 -0.03 -5.44
CA ASP A 172 -18.77 -0.83 -5.09
C ASP A 172 -18.75 -2.24 -5.73
N GLU A 173 -18.30 -2.36 -6.98
CA GLU A 173 -18.09 -3.65 -7.63
C GLU A 173 -17.07 -4.52 -6.89
N LEU A 174 -15.96 -3.93 -6.42
CA LEU A 174 -14.95 -4.65 -5.64
C LEU A 174 -15.50 -5.09 -4.28
N LYS A 175 -16.28 -4.24 -3.59
CA LYS A 175 -16.96 -4.59 -2.33
C LYS A 175 -17.87 -5.81 -2.50
N LEU A 176 -18.65 -5.86 -3.58
CA LEU A 176 -19.55 -6.98 -3.86
C LEU A 176 -18.79 -8.28 -4.13
N LYS A 177 -17.66 -8.20 -4.86
CA LYS A 177 -16.81 -9.36 -5.15
C LYS A 177 -16.13 -9.93 -3.91
N ILE A 178 -15.73 -9.08 -2.97
CA ILE A 178 -14.91 -9.45 -1.81
C ILE A 178 -15.64 -9.11 -0.51
N VAL A 179 -16.94 -9.41 -0.46
CA VAL A 179 -17.82 -9.03 0.66
C VAL A 179 -17.37 -9.64 2.00
N GLN A 180 -16.80 -10.84 1.96
CA GLN A 180 -16.45 -11.61 3.14
C GLN A 180 -15.28 -11.05 3.95
N TRP A 181 -14.51 -10.10 3.39
CA TRP A 181 -13.35 -9.47 4.05
C TRP A 181 -13.61 -8.01 4.42
N LEU A 182 -14.79 -7.46 4.14
CA LEU A 182 -15.13 -6.09 4.50
C LEU A 182 -15.22 -5.90 6.02
N SER A 183 -14.96 -4.67 6.46
CA SER A 183 -15.30 -4.28 7.82
C SER A 183 -16.80 -4.41 8.06
N LYS A 184 -17.16 -4.88 9.26
CA LYS A 184 -18.53 -4.89 9.77
C LYS A 184 -18.97 -3.52 10.29
N HIS A 185 -18.05 -2.57 10.44
CA HIS A 185 -18.37 -1.21 10.90
C HIS A 185 -19.21 -0.48 9.83
N PRO A 186 -20.27 0.27 10.20
CA PRO A 186 -21.13 0.97 9.23
C PRO A 186 -20.38 1.94 8.32
N GLU A 187 -19.35 2.59 8.86
CA GLU A 187 -18.49 3.52 8.13
C GLU A 187 -17.31 2.83 7.41
N GLY A 188 -17.18 1.51 7.55
CA GLY A 188 -16.15 0.71 6.89
C GLY A 188 -14.78 0.67 7.58
N TYR A 189 -14.64 1.23 8.78
CA TYR A 189 -13.39 1.23 9.57
C TYR A 189 -13.01 -0.13 10.16
#